data_AF-A0A1B6PAQ4-F1
#
_entry.id   AF-A0A1B6PAQ4-F1
#
_cell.length_a   1.000
_cell.length_b   1.000
_cell.length_c   1.000
_cell.angle_alpha   90.00
_cell.angle_beta   90.00
_cell.angle_gamma   90.00
#
_symmetry.space_group_name_H-M   'P 1'
#
loop_
_entity.id
_entity.type
_entity.pdbx_description
1 polymer ?
#
loop_
_entity_poly.entity_id
_entity_poly.type
_entity_poly.pdbx_seq_one_letter_code
_entity_poly.pdbx_strand_id
1 'polypeptide(L)'
;MASGGPALEPLVDQVISVITNDGRNIVGTLRGFDQATNIILDESHERVYSRKEGVQQLVLGLYIIRGDNIVVGEVDEDLDSRLDMSKLRAHPLKPVIH
;
A
#
# COMPACT_ATOMS: atom_id res chain seq x y z
N MET A 1 27.69 12.30 1.07
CA MET A 1 27.40 10.90 1.41
C MET A 1 26.15 10.92 2.27
N ALA A 2 24.99 10.53 1.74
CA ALA A 2 23.78 10.42 2.54
C ALA A 2 24.00 9.28 3.55
N SER A 3 23.97 9.59 4.84
CA SER A 3 23.97 8.59 5.91
C SER A 3 22.67 7.80 5.80
N GLY A 4 22.75 6.60 5.21
CA GLY A 4 21.60 5.78 4.82
C GLY A 4 20.90 5.17 6.03
N GLY A 5 19.89 5.87 6.56
CA GLY A 5 18.86 5.26 7.40
C GLY A 5 18.03 4.24 6.61
N PRO A 6 17.18 3.44 7.28
CA PRO A 6 16.28 2.51 6.61
C PRO A 6 15.46 3.24 5.55
N ALA A 7 15.29 2.64 4.37
CA ALA A 7 14.60 3.28 3.24
C ALA A 7 13.15 3.70 3.53
N LEU A 8 12.54 3.15 4.59
CA LEU A 8 11.17 3.45 5.04
C LEU A 8 11.09 4.60 6.06
N GLU A 9 12.21 4.99 6.68
CA GLU A 9 12.22 6.07 7.68
C GLU A 9 11.64 7.39 7.15
N PRO A 10 11.94 7.83 5.90
CA PRO A 10 11.34 9.04 5.34
C PRO A 10 9.82 8.93 5.07
N LEU A 11 9.28 7.71 5.03
CA LEU A 11 7.88 7.43 4.71
C LEU A 11 7.01 7.32 5.97
N VAL A 12 7.58 7.42 7.17
CA VAL A 12 6.81 7.43 8.42
C VAL A 12 5.89 8.65 8.42
N ASP A 13 4.64 8.42 8.86
CA ASP A 13 3.55 9.38 8.86
C ASP A 13 3.09 9.85 7.46
N GLN A 14 3.61 9.25 6.39
CA GLN A 14 3.13 9.45 5.02
C GLN A 14 2.11 8.37 4.62
N VAL A 15 1.24 8.72 3.68
CA VAL A 15 0.37 7.74 3.01
C VAL A 15 1.21 6.92 2.03
N ILE A 16 1.18 5.60 2.19
CA ILE A 16 1.88 4.66 1.31
C ILE A 16 0.93 3.62 0.73
N SER A 17 1.32 3.09 -0.42
CA SER A 17 0.70 1.96 -1.08
C SER A 17 1.59 0.73 -0.95
N VAL A 18 1.04 -0.35 -0.44
CA VAL A 18 1.73 -1.62 -0.21
C VAL A 18 1.15 -2.68 -1.12
N ILE A 19 2.01 -3.34 -1.90
CA ILE A 19 1.64 -4.53 -2.66
C ILE A 19 2.19 -5.75 -1.95
N THR A 20 1.30 -6.67 -1.60
CA THR A 20 1.65 -7.94 -0.96
C THR A 20 1.87 -9.03 -2.00
N ASN A 21 2.59 -10.09 -1.62
CA ASN A 21 2.89 -11.22 -2.49
C ASN A 21 1.67 -11.97 -3.04
N ASP A 22 0.53 -11.94 -2.36
CA ASP A 22 -0.73 -12.52 -2.83
C ASP A 22 -1.50 -11.58 -3.79
N GLY A 23 -0.93 -10.44 -4.16
CA GLY A 23 -1.50 -9.52 -5.14
C GLY A 23 -2.54 -8.55 -4.57
N ARG A 24 -2.46 -8.22 -3.27
CA ARG A 24 -3.34 -7.21 -2.68
C ARG A 24 -2.64 -5.85 -2.71
N ASN A 25 -3.44 -4.80 -2.85
CA ASN A 25 -2.97 -3.42 -2.75
C ASN A 25 -3.62 -2.76 -1.54
N ILE A 26 -2.81 -2.40 -0.55
CA ILE A 26 -3.26 -1.82 0.71
C ILE A 26 -2.68 -0.41 0.81
N VAL A 27 -3.54 0.57 1.01
CA VAL A 27 -3.14 1.97 1.16
C VAL A 27 -3.47 2.41 2.58
N GLY A 28 -2.55 3.12 3.21
CA GLY A 28 -2.72 3.67 4.56
C GLY A 28 -1.49 4.46 5.02
N THR A 29 -1.57 5.02 6.22
CA THR A 29 -0.50 5.84 6.81
C THR A 29 0.51 4.93 7.51
N LEU A 30 1.79 5.01 7.14
CA LEU A 30 2.84 4.24 7.79
C LEU A 30 3.10 4.76 9.20
N ARG A 31 2.81 3.97 10.24
CA ARG A 31 3.03 4.35 11.64
C ARG A 31 4.30 3.77 12.25
N GLY A 32 4.83 2.71 11.65
CA GLY A 32 6.03 2.08 12.14
C GLY A 32 6.44 0.90 11.28
N PHE A 33 7.73 0.56 11.38
CA PHE A 33 8.31 -0.58 10.73
C PHE A 33 9.44 -1.16 11.59
N ASP A 34 9.86 -2.40 11.31
CA ASP A 34 11.04 -3.01 11.90
C ASP A 34 12.08 -3.42 10.85
N GLN A 35 13.22 -3.95 11.30
CA GLN A 35 14.29 -4.43 10.42
C GLN A 35 13.91 -5.58 9.48
N ALA A 36 12.79 -6.28 9.76
CA ALA A 36 12.26 -7.34 8.90
C ALA A 36 11.21 -6.80 7.92
N THR A 37 11.04 -5.47 7.85
CA THR A 37 10.04 -4.79 7.01
C THR A 37 8.60 -5.14 7.41
N ASN A 38 8.37 -5.63 8.64
CA ASN A 38 7.02 -5.67 9.17
C ASN A 38 6.55 -4.25 9.34
N ILE A 39 5.36 -3.91 8.83
CA ILE A 39 4.85 -2.54 8.84
C ILE A 39 3.49 -2.47 9.54
N ILE A 40 3.26 -1.33 10.17
CA ILE A 40 1.99 -0.95 10.78
C ILE A 40 1.40 0.17 9.94
N LEU A 41 0.23 -0.08 9.36
CA LEU A 41 -0.55 0.93 8.66
C LEU A 41 -1.75 1.34 9.51
N ASP A 42 -2.01 2.64 9.59
CA ASP A 42 -3.23 3.18 10.17
C ASP A 42 -4.15 3.73 9.08
N GLU A 43 -5.43 3.88 9.40
CA GLU A 43 -6.49 4.35 8.49
C GLU A 43 -6.49 3.59 7.13
N SER A 44 -6.11 2.31 7.16
CA SER A 44 -5.83 1.58 5.93
C SER A 44 -7.08 1.03 5.25
N HIS A 45 -7.00 0.89 3.94
CA HIS A 45 -7.99 0.24 3.10
C HIS A 45 -7.33 -0.57 1.98
N GLU A 46 -7.98 -1.64 1.56
CA GLU A 46 -7.57 -2.43 0.40
C GLU A 46 -8.24 -1.90 -0.88
N ARG A 47 -7.46 -1.70 -1.94
CA ARG A 47 -7.96 -1.42 -3.29
C ARG A 47 -8.16 -2.71 -4.06
N VAL A 48 -9.41 -3.08 -4.27
CA VAL A 48 -9.80 -4.29 -5.00
C VAL A 48 -10.08 -3.94 -6.47
N TYR A 49 -9.17 -4.32 -7.36
CA TYR A 49 -9.27 -4.04 -8.79
C TYR A 49 -10.11 -5.08 -9.52
N SER A 50 -10.99 -4.63 -10.41
CA SER A 50 -11.84 -5.48 -11.23
C SER A 50 -11.96 -4.96 -12.66
N ARG A 51 -12.16 -5.88 -13.61
CA ARG A 51 -12.50 -5.53 -14.99
C ARG A 51 -13.95 -5.14 -15.19
N LYS A 52 -14.83 -5.56 -14.28
CA LYS A 52 -16.28 -5.39 -14.41
C LYS A 52 -16.75 -4.17 -13.62
N GLU A 53 -16.23 -4.03 -12.41
CA GLU A 53 -16.65 -3.03 -11.43
C GLU A 53 -15.52 -2.07 -11.09
N GLY A 54 -15.89 -0.92 -10.54
CA GLY A 54 -14.94 0.07 -10.04
C GLY A 54 -14.01 -0.50 -9.00
N VAL A 55 -12.89 0.18 -8.81
CA VAL A 55 -12.01 -0.14 -7.69
C VAL A 55 -12.81 0.07 -6.41
N GLN A 56 -12.92 -1.00 -5.64
CA GLN A 56 -13.57 -0.96 -4.33
C GLN A 56 -12.51 -0.69 -3.26
N GLN A 57 -12.87 0.11 -2.26
CA GLN A 57 -12.02 0.40 -1.10
C GLN A 57 -12.59 -0.31 0.13
N LEU A 58 -11.98 -1.42 0.53
CA LEU A 58 -12.37 -2.17 1.72
C LEU A 58 -11.62 -1.62 2.93
N VAL A 59 -12.34 -1.00 3.88
CA VAL A 59 -11.74 -0.42 5.09
C VAL A 59 -11.19 -1.51 6.00
N LEU A 60 -9.95 -1.35 6.44
CA LEU A 60 -9.24 -2.26 7.35
C LEU A 60 -8.91 -1.59 8.69
N GLY A 61 -8.67 -0.26 8.70
CA GLY A 61 -8.28 0.48 9.91
C GLY A 61 -6.79 0.27 10.24
N LEU A 62 -6.49 -0.05 11.50
CA LEU A 62 -5.13 -0.43 11.92
C LEU A 62 -4.81 -1.83 11.38
N TYR A 63 -3.77 -1.93 10.55
CA TYR A 63 -3.43 -3.17 9.84
C TYR A 63 -1.93 -3.44 9.88
N ILE A 64 -1.55 -4.66 10.28
CA ILE A 64 -0.16 -5.09 10.39
C ILE A 64 0.16 -6.02 9.22
N ILE A 65 1.22 -5.72 8.48
CA ILE A 65 1.69 -6.54 7.36
C ILE A 65 3.07 -7.09 7.69
N ARG A 66 3.24 -8.40 7.49
CA ARG A 66 4.52 -9.09 7.70
C ARG A 66 5.43 -8.90 6.48
N GLY A 67 6.68 -8.49 6.72
CA GLY A 67 7.57 -7.86 5.75
C GLY A 67 8.36 -8.75 4.81
N ASP A 68 8.22 -10.08 4.92
CA ASP A 68 9.11 -11.00 4.21
C ASP A 68 9.05 -10.84 2.68
N ASN A 69 7.93 -10.33 2.13
CA ASN A 69 7.81 -10.00 0.71
C ASN A 69 6.70 -8.97 0.45
N ILE A 70 7.02 -7.69 0.65
CA ILE A 70 6.13 -6.57 0.30
C ILE A 70 6.87 -5.55 -0.56
N VAL A 71 6.13 -4.86 -1.42
CA VAL A 71 6.61 -3.70 -2.16
C VAL A 71 5.92 -2.46 -1.61
N VAL A 72 6.69 -1.43 -1.25
CA VAL A 72 6.19 -0.17 -0.72
C VAL A 72 6.40 0.93 -1.75
N GLY A 73 5.37 1.74 -2.00
CA GLY A 73 5.44 2.95 -2.81
C GLY A 73 4.80 4.13 -2.10
N GLU A 74 5.42 5.30 -2.24
CA GLU A 74 4.86 6.58 -1.79
C GLU A 74 3.60 6.92 -2.62
N VAL A 75 2.62 7.57 -1.99
CA VAL A 75 1.40 8.04 -2.64
C VAL A 75 1.40 9.56 -2.68
N ASP A 76 1.24 10.13 -3.88
CA ASP A 76 0.90 11.54 -4.04
C ASP A 76 -0.60 11.72 -3.75
N GLU A 77 -0.93 12.25 -2.57
CA GLU A 77 -2.31 12.42 -2.10
C GLU A 77 -3.13 13.39 -2.96
N ASP A 78 -2.50 14.42 -3.52
CA ASP A 78 -3.16 15.37 -4.41
C ASP A 78 -3.53 14.71 -5.75
N LEU A 79 -2.66 13.86 -6.29
CA LEU A 79 -2.97 13.06 -7.47
C LEU A 79 -4.03 12.00 -7.16
N ASP A 80 -3.89 11.29 -6.05
CA ASP A 80 -4.77 10.20 -5.69
C ASP A 80 -6.21 10.66 -5.43
N SER A 81 -6.38 11.79 -4.73
CA SER A 81 -7.70 12.39 -4.45
C SER A 81 -8.46 12.86 -5.69
N ARG A 82 -7.76 13.10 -6.81
CA ARG A 82 -8.36 13.47 -8.10
C ARG A 82 -8.86 12.28 -8.90
N LEU A 83 -8.53 11.04 -8.50
CA LEU A 83 -8.93 9.83 -9.20
C LEU A 83 -10.31 9.35 -8.75
N ASP A 84 -11.23 9.17 -9.71
CA ASP A 84 -12.50 8.50 -9.46
C ASP A 84 -12.33 6.98 -9.52
N MET A 85 -12.00 6.39 -8.37
CA MET A 85 -11.78 4.95 -8.19
C MET A 85 -12.96 4.11 -8.69
N SER A 86 -14.19 4.62 -8.56
CA SER A 86 -15.42 3.91 -8.98
C SER A 86 -15.52 3.73 -10.50
N LYS A 87 -14.79 4.54 -11.27
CA LYS A 87 -14.73 4.48 -12.74
C LYS A 87 -13.49 3.78 -13.28
N LEU A 88 -12.48 3.54 -12.44
CA LEU A 88 -11.27 2.84 -12.84
C LEU A 88 -11.55 1.34 -12.99
N ARG A 89 -11.02 0.72 -14.04
CA ARG A 89 -11.11 -0.73 -14.30
C ARG A 89 -9.72 -1.26 -14.61
N ALA A 90 -9.33 -2.33 -13.92
CA ALA A 90 -8.05 -2.98 -14.15
C ALA A 90 -8.15 -4.48 -13.85
N HIS A 91 -7.17 -5.23 -14.33
CA HIS A 91 -7.02 -6.61 -13.89
C HIS A 91 -6.61 -6.64 -12.40
N PRO A 92 -7.07 -7.63 -11.61
CA PRO A 92 -6.47 -7.91 -10.31
C PRO A 92 -4.97 -8.09 -10.44
N LEU A 93 -4.20 -7.64 -9.44
CA LEU A 93 -2.77 -7.88 -9.40
C LEU A 93 -2.53 -9.39 -9.28
N LYS A 94 -1.53 -9.87 -10.00
CA LYS A 94 -1.13 -11.28 -9.92
C LYS A 94 -0.27 -11.48 -8.67
N PRO A 95 -0.37 -12.66 -8.03
CA PRO A 95 0.59 -13.02 -7.00
C PRO A 95 2.00 -13.09 -7.57
N VAL A 96 3.00 -12.84 -6.72
CA VAL A 96 4.41 -13.03 -7.07
C VAL A 96 4.71 -14.52 -7.19
N ILE A 97 5.34 -14.91 -8.29
CA ILE A 97 5.78 -16.28 -8.54
C ILE A 97 7.31 -16.28 -8.47
N HIS A 98 7.87 -17.07 -7.55
CA HIS A 98 9.31 -17.25 -7.37
C HIS A 98 9.84 -18.39 -8.25
#